data_AF-A0A3D3RHC0-F1
#
_entry.id   AF-A0A3D3RHC0-F1
#
_cell.length_a   1.000
_cell.length_b   1.000
_cell.length_c   1.000
_cell.angle_alpha   90.00
_cell.angle_beta   90.00
_cell.angle_gamma   90.00
#
_symmetry.space_group_name_H-M   'P 1'
#
loop_
_entity.id
_entity.type
_entity.pdbx_description
1 polymer ?
#
loop_
_entity_poly.entity_id
_entity_poly.type
_entity_poly.pdbx_seq_one_letter_code
_entity_poly.pdbx_strand_id
1 'polypeptide(L)'
;PGSEWLVDHVHPSIEGHQLIADALFENLVSLQFFPPPANWQSNRDQLRQAHLNSLPEEYFLRGALRSRRLEGWSRGRSQKIPPDSNQSTVQ
;
A
#
# COMPACT_ATOMS: atom_id res chain seq x y z
N PRO A 1 -0.19 -6.95 -18.44
CA PRO A 1 -1.16 -5.92 -18.01
C PRO A 1 -1.41 -6.06 -16.50
N GLY A 2 -1.42 -4.96 -15.73
CA GLY A 2 -1.60 -4.95 -14.28
C GLY A 2 -0.31 -4.91 -13.44
N SER A 3 0.88 -5.03 -14.06
CA SER A 3 2.16 -4.93 -13.34
C SER A 3 2.44 -3.50 -12.86
N GLU A 4 1.89 -2.50 -13.55
CA GLU A 4 1.98 -1.09 -13.22
C GLU A 4 1.34 -0.75 -11.86
N TRP A 5 0.43 -1.60 -11.37
CA TRP A 5 -0.27 -1.41 -10.10
C TRP A 5 0.34 -2.20 -8.95
N LEU A 6 1.49 -2.83 -9.16
CA LEU A 6 2.14 -3.65 -8.15
C LEU A 6 3.59 -3.14 -7.92
N VAL A 7 3.98 -3.00 -6.64
CA VAL A 7 5.30 -2.50 -6.22
C VAL A 7 6.36 -3.60 -6.28
N ASP A 8 5.96 -4.80 -5.92
CA ASP A 8 6.61 -6.04 -6.33
C ASP A 8 5.53 -6.91 -6.98
N HIS A 9 5.85 -8.08 -7.51
CA HIS A 9 4.89 -8.86 -8.31
C HIS A 9 3.65 -9.36 -7.53
N VAL A 10 3.49 -8.98 -6.25
CA VAL A 10 2.36 -9.37 -5.39
C VAL A 10 1.70 -8.20 -4.64
N HIS A 11 2.42 -7.14 -4.25
CA HIS A 11 1.88 -6.06 -3.42
C HIS A 11 1.37 -4.87 -4.26
N PRO A 12 0.14 -4.37 -4.04
CA PRO A 12 -0.38 -3.21 -4.75
C PRO A 12 0.40 -1.92 -4.47
N SER A 13 0.51 -1.06 -5.49
CA SER A 13 0.92 0.33 -5.34
C SER A 13 -0.18 1.15 -4.67
N ILE A 14 0.09 2.43 -4.38
CA ILE A 14 -0.95 3.35 -3.89
C ILE A 14 -2.13 3.39 -4.86
N GLU A 15 -1.84 3.53 -6.15
CA GLU A 15 -2.86 3.51 -7.22
C GLU A 15 -3.55 2.14 -7.30
N GLY A 16 -2.80 1.04 -7.16
CA GLY A 16 -3.37 -0.31 -7.11
C GLY A 16 -4.36 -0.50 -5.95
N HIS A 17 -4.01 -0.02 -4.76
CA HIS A 17 -4.93 -0.01 -3.62
C HIS A 17 -6.17 0.86 -3.87
N GLN A 18 -6.02 2.01 -4.52
CA GLN A 18 -7.14 2.87 -4.88
C GLN A 18 -8.09 2.20 -5.88
N LEU A 19 -7.57 1.45 -6.86
CA LEU A 19 -8.37 0.68 -7.81
C LEU A 19 -9.15 -0.45 -7.14
N ILE A 20 -8.49 -1.19 -6.23
CA ILE A 20 -9.16 -2.25 -5.45
C ILE A 20 -10.29 -1.63 -4.62
N ALA A 21 -10.04 -0.50 -3.96
CA ALA A 21 -11.06 0.19 -3.16
C ALA A 21 -12.26 0.65 -4.00
N ASP A 22 -12.01 1.13 -5.22
CA ASP A 22 -13.08 1.53 -6.15
C ASP A 22 -13.94 0.33 -6.56
N ALA A 23 -13.29 -0.77 -6.97
CA ALA A 23 -13.99 -2.00 -7.34
C ALA A 23 -14.82 -2.57 -6.17
N LEU A 24 -14.28 -2.54 -4.94
CA LEU A 24 -15.01 -2.98 -3.74
C LEU A 24 -16.23 -2.10 -3.48
N PHE A 25 -16.08 -0.77 -3.54
CA PHE A 25 -17.18 0.16 -3.32
C PHE A 25 -18.31 -0.04 -4.35
N GLU A 26 -17.95 -0.11 -5.63
CA GLU A 26 -18.91 -0.33 -6.72
C GLU A 26 -19.63 -1.68 -6.58
N ASN A 27 -18.93 -2.72 -6.14
CA ASN A 27 -19.52 -4.02 -5.86
C ASN A 27 -20.52 -3.97 -4.69
N LEU A 28 -20.20 -3.26 -3.61
CA LEU A 28 -21.12 -3.12 -2.47
C LEU A 28 -22.38 -2.33 -2.85
N VAL A 29 -22.24 -1.31 -3.70
CA VAL A 29 -23.37 -0.56 -4.26
C VAL A 29 -24.23 -1.44 -5.17
N SER A 30 -23.61 -2.24 -6.04
CA SER A 30 -24.36 -3.12 -6.96
C SER A 30 -25.09 -4.25 -6.24
N LEU A 31 -24.52 -4.73 -5.13
CA LEU A 31 -25.15 -5.66 -4.19
C LEU A 31 -26.19 -5.00 -3.27
N GLN A 32 -26.45 -3.70 -3.44
CA GLN A 32 -27.46 -2.94 -2.70
C GLN A 32 -27.25 -2.89 -1.18
N PHE A 33 -26.01 -3.04 -0.70
CA PHE A 33 -25.69 -2.89 0.72
C PHE A 33 -25.93 -1.45 1.20
N PHE A 34 -25.72 -0.46 0.32
CA PHE A 34 -26.02 0.94 0.56
C PHE A 34 -26.16 1.69 -0.78
N PRO A 35 -26.94 2.80 -0.80
CA PRO A 35 -26.97 3.68 -1.96
C PRO A 35 -25.65 4.48 -2.07
N PRO A 36 -25.16 4.77 -3.29
CA PRO A 36 -24.00 5.63 -3.46
C PRO A 36 -24.36 7.07 -3.06
N PRO A 37 -23.54 7.75 -2.24
CA PRO A 37 -23.77 9.16 -1.91
C PRO A 37 -23.70 10.07 -3.15
N ALA A 38 -24.35 11.23 -3.10
CA ALA A 38 -24.18 12.25 -4.12
C ALA A 38 -22.70 12.69 -4.21
N ASN A 39 -22.18 12.84 -5.43
CA ASN A 39 -20.80 13.28 -5.71
C ASN A 39 -19.71 12.42 -5.05
N TRP A 40 -19.96 11.13 -4.82
CA TRP A 40 -19.03 10.27 -4.08
C TRP A 40 -17.65 10.16 -4.74
N GLN A 41 -17.55 10.17 -6.06
CA GLN A 41 -16.26 10.14 -6.76
C GLN A 41 -15.43 11.39 -6.46
N SER A 42 -16.01 12.58 -6.60
CA SER A 42 -15.31 13.84 -6.32
C SER A 42 -14.88 13.92 -4.85
N ASN A 43 -15.73 13.50 -3.93
CA ASN A 43 -15.41 13.45 -2.50
C ASN A 43 -14.26 12.46 -2.22
N ARG A 44 -14.32 11.26 -2.82
CA ARG A 44 -13.27 10.26 -2.72
C ARG A 44 -11.94 10.80 -3.23
N ASP A 45 -11.92 11.44 -4.38
CA ASP A 45 -10.69 11.98 -4.99
C ASP A 45 -10.09 13.10 -4.13
N GLN A 46 -10.93 13.98 -3.59
CA GLN A 46 -10.50 14.99 -2.61
C GLN A 46 -9.92 14.37 -1.34
N LEU A 47 -10.57 13.33 -0.79
CA LEU A 47 -10.10 12.64 0.42
C LEU A 47 -8.79 11.89 0.17
N ARG A 48 -8.63 11.23 -0.98
CA ARG A 48 -7.38 10.60 -1.41
C ARG A 48 -6.25 11.62 -1.45
N GLN A 49 -6.47 12.74 -2.12
CA GLN A 49 -5.46 13.80 -2.23
C GLN A 49 -5.13 14.42 -0.88
N ALA A 50 -6.15 14.73 -0.07
CA ALA A 50 -5.96 15.27 1.27
C ALA A 50 -5.16 14.31 2.17
N HIS A 51 -5.45 13.01 2.09
CA HIS A 51 -4.69 12.01 2.82
C HIS A 51 -3.23 11.94 2.36
N LEU A 52 -2.97 11.88 1.05
CA LEU A 52 -1.61 11.85 0.54
C LEU A 52 -0.84 13.13 0.91
N ASN A 53 -1.49 14.29 0.86
CA ASN A 53 -0.90 15.56 1.27
C ASN A 53 -0.65 15.65 2.79
N SER A 54 -1.38 14.88 3.60
CA SER A 54 -1.17 14.83 5.05
C SER A 54 0.07 14.03 5.45
N LEU A 55 0.60 13.21 4.54
CA LEU A 55 1.78 12.40 4.78
C LEU A 55 3.05 13.22 4.50
N PRO A 56 4.02 13.25 5.42
CA PRO A 56 5.26 14.00 5.19
C PRO A 56 6.14 13.26 4.16
N GLU A 57 7.03 13.98 3.47
CA GLU A 57 7.87 13.40 2.40
C GLU A 57 8.68 12.18 2.89
N GLU A 58 9.15 12.20 4.14
CA GLU A 58 9.91 11.10 4.74
C GLU A 58 9.10 9.81 4.87
N TYR A 59 7.76 9.87 4.83
CA TYR A 59 6.91 8.69 4.76
C TYR A 59 7.19 7.91 3.48
N PHE A 60 7.15 8.59 2.34
CA PHE A 60 7.37 7.99 1.02
C PHE A 60 8.81 7.49 0.86
N LEU A 61 9.79 8.28 1.31
CA LEU A 61 11.20 7.89 1.29
C LEU A 61 11.45 6.63 2.13
N ARG A 62 10.89 6.56 3.34
CA ARG A 62 11.00 5.38 4.21
C ARG A 62 10.33 4.16 3.59
N GLY A 63 9.16 4.33 2.97
CA GLY A 63 8.46 3.26 2.24
C GLY A 63 9.33 2.68 1.12
N ALA A 64 9.86 3.55 0.24
CA ALA A 64 10.72 3.14 -0.87
C ALA A 64 11.99 2.42 -0.39
N LEU A 65 12.64 2.92 0.66
CA LEU A 65 13.83 2.29 1.25
C LEU A 65 13.52 0.90 1.82
N ARG A 66 12.39 0.74 2.52
CA ARG A 66 11.97 -0.55 3.08
C ARG A 66 11.65 -1.56 1.97
N SER A 67 10.94 -1.13 0.93
CA SER A 67 10.62 -1.97 -0.23
C SER A 67 11.90 -2.50 -0.89
N ARG A 68 12.86 -1.61 -1.20
CA ARG A 68 14.15 -2.01 -1.79
C ARG A 68 14.94 -2.97 -0.89
N ARG A 69 14.87 -2.79 0.43
CA ARG A 69 15.53 -3.72 1.38
C ARG A 69 14.87 -5.09 1.36
N LEU A 70 13.53 -5.16 1.37
CA LEU A 70 12.78 -6.41 1.30
C LEU A 70 13.09 -7.15 -0.02
N GLU A 71 13.12 -6.42 -1.13
CA GLU A 71 13.53 -6.93 -2.44
C GLU A 71 14.98 -7.44 -2.49
N GLY A 72 15.89 -6.82 -1.73
CA GLY A 72 17.26 -7.29 -1.59
C GLY A 72 17.32 -8.57 -0.76
N TRP A 73 16.58 -8.61 0.35
CA TRP A 73 16.47 -9.79 1.21
C TRP A 73 15.89 -11.00 0.48
N SER A 74 14.79 -10.84 -0.26
CA SER A 74 14.14 -11.95 -0.99
C SER A 74 15.04 -12.56 -2.07
N ARG A 75 16.06 -11.83 -2.53
CA ARG A 75 17.05 -12.28 -3.52
C ARG A 75 18.38 -12.73 -2.89
N GLY A 76 18.44 -12.89 -1.57
CA GLY A 76 19.66 -13.29 -0.85
C GLY A 76 20.75 -12.22 -0.82
N ARG A 77 20.41 -10.95 -1.11
CA ARG A 77 21.35 -9.82 -1.18
C ARG A 77 21.31 -8.92 0.07
N SER A 78 20.71 -9.38 1.16
CA SER A 78 20.74 -8.66 2.44
C SER A 78 21.77 -9.26 3.38
N GLN A 79 22.70 -8.42 3.86
CA GLN A 79 23.65 -8.78 4.92
C GLN A 79 23.06 -8.59 6.34
N LYS A 80 21.82 -8.11 6.45
CA LYS A 80 21.13 -7.92 7.74
C LYS A 80 20.24 -9.11 8.06
N ILE A 81 20.47 -9.70 9.22
CA ILE A 81 19.60 -10.69 9.87
C ILE A 81 18.26 -9.99 10.18
N PRO A 82 17.10 -10.60 9.87
CA PRO A 82 15.80 -10.07 10.27
C PRO A 82 15.73 -9.88 11.80
N PRO A 83 15.09 -8.80 12.30
CA PRO A 83 14.86 -8.68 13.73
C PRO A 83 13.73 -9.64 14.12
N ASP A 84 14.10 -10.89 14.39
CA ASP A 84 13.45 -11.86 15.30
C ASP A 84 14.02 -13.27 15.07
N SER A 85 15.32 -13.43 15.36
CA SER A 85 15.90 -14.74 15.64
C SER A 85 16.71 -14.63 16.93
N ASN A 86 16.02 -14.74 18.06
CA ASN A 86 16.54 -14.89 19.43
C ASN A 86 17.93 -14.28 19.71
N GLN A 87 17.98 -13.01 20.10
CA GLN A 87 19.06 -12.54 20.95
C GLN A 87 18.72 -12.83 22.42
N SER A 88 18.74 -14.12 22.78
CA SER A 88 19.07 -14.53 24.13
C SER A 88 20.58 -14.51 24.25
N THR A 89 21.18 -13.32 24.32
CA THR A 89 22.59 -13.21 24.70
C THR A 89 22.67 -13.22 26.21
N VAL A 90 22.82 -14.42 26.77
CA VAL A 90 23.43 -14.61 28.08
C VAL A 90 24.93 -14.44 27.89
N GLN A 91 25.47 -13.34 28.39
CA GLN A 91 26.68 -13.24 29.24
C GLN A 91 27.02 -11.76 29.48
#